data_AF-A0A2G3PRS9-F1
#
_entry.id   AF-A0A2G3PRS9-F1
#
_cell.length_a   1.000
_cell.length_b   1.000
_cell.length_c   1.000
_cell.angle_alpha   90.00
_cell.angle_beta   90.00
_cell.angle_gamma   90.00
#
_symmetry.space_group_name_H-M   'P 1'
#
loop_
_entity.id
_entity.type
_entity.pdbx_description
1 polymer ?
#
loop_
_entity_poly.entity_id
_entity_poly.type
_entity_poly.pdbx_seq_one_letter_code
_entity_poly.pdbx_strand_id
1 'polypeptide(L)'
;MPKEFRADVIAVARKGKAPIRQVVTDFGISETCLQRWLRIADRDDGIDRSALPAASAVSDESAELREARKRIKLLEQEAEVMRRAVGYPSQNINPK
;
A
#
# COMPACT_ATOMS: atom_id res chain seq x y z
N MET A 1 -6.72 9.13 16.39
CA MET A 1 -7.04 8.29 17.57
C MET A 1 -5.97 8.49 18.61
N PRO A 2 -6.34 8.62 19.90
CA PRO A 2 -5.39 8.64 21.01
C PRO A 2 -4.49 7.39 20.98
N LYS A 3 -3.19 7.57 21.23
CA LYS A 3 -2.23 6.46 21.21
C LYS A 3 -2.52 5.44 22.32
N GLU A 4 -2.94 5.92 23.49
CA GLU A 4 -3.26 5.08 24.65
C GLU A 4 -4.47 4.19 24.40
N PHE A 5 -5.54 4.73 23.80
CA PHE A 5 -6.71 3.94 23.42
C PHE A 5 -6.35 2.74 22.54
N ARG A 6 -5.48 2.96 21.54
CA ARG A 6 -5.02 1.88 20.67
C ARG A 6 -4.20 0.84 21.45
N ALA A 7 -3.34 1.26 22.37
CA ALA A 7 -2.53 0.37 23.18
C ALA A 7 -3.40 -0.50 24.10
N ASP A 8 -4.42 0.08 24.72
CA ASP A 8 -5.37 -0.63 25.59
C ASP A 8 -6.15 -1.69 24.83
N VAL A 9 -6.69 -1.33 23.66
CA VAL A 9 -7.45 -2.26 22.81
C VAL A 9 -6.56 -3.43 22.37
N ILE A 10 -5.30 -3.15 21.97
CA ILE A 10 -4.32 -4.18 21.59
C ILE A 10 -3.98 -5.08 22.77
N ALA A 11 -3.78 -4.51 23.96
CA ALA A 11 -3.48 -5.26 25.18
C ALA A 11 -4.64 -6.19 25.56
N VAL A 12 -5.88 -5.71 25.48
CA VAL A 12 -7.08 -6.51 25.74
C VAL A 12 -7.22 -7.64 24.73
N ALA A 13 -7.03 -7.34 23.43
CA ALA A 13 -7.08 -8.33 22.37
C ALA A 13 -6.00 -9.42 22.54
N ARG A 14 -4.76 -9.06 22.90
CA ARG A 14 -3.66 -10.01 23.11
C ARG A 14 -3.82 -10.87 24.36
N LYS A 15 -4.53 -10.37 25.38
CA LYS A 15 -4.80 -11.13 26.62
C LYS A 15 -5.64 -12.38 26.38
N GLY A 16 -6.32 -12.49 25.23
CA GLY A 16 -7.07 -13.68 24.81
C GLY A 16 -8.29 -14.00 25.68
N LYS A 17 -8.70 -13.08 26.56
CA LYS A 17 -9.83 -13.28 27.50
C LYS A 17 -11.21 -13.16 26.86
N ALA A 18 -11.28 -12.52 25.70
CA ALA A 18 -12.51 -12.34 24.94
C ALA A 18 -12.25 -12.57 23.44
N PRO A 19 -13.24 -13.09 22.68
CA PRO A 19 -13.12 -13.23 21.24
C PRO A 19 -12.99 -11.86 20.56
N ILE A 20 -12.24 -11.79 19.46
CA ILE A 20 -11.98 -10.55 18.69
C ILE A 20 -13.29 -9.81 18.36
N ARG A 21 -14.36 -10.53 18.02
CA ARG A 21 -15.68 -9.97 17.73
C ARG A 21 -16.30 -9.21 18.92
N GLN A 22 -16.10 -9.72 20.13
CA GLN A 22 -16.59 -9.06 21.33
C GLN A 22 -15.75 -7.82 21.63
N VAL A 23 -14.42 -7.92 21.51
CA VAL A 23 -13.52 -6.77 21.67
C VAL A 23 -13.89 -5.63 20.70
N VAL A 24 -14.07 -5.91 19.41
CA VAL A 24 -14.42 -4.85 18.46
C VAL A 24 -15.79 -4.23 18.71
N THR A 25 -16.73 -5.01 19.26
CA THR A 25 -18.06 -4.53 19.65
C THR A 25 -17.98 -3.64 20.89
N ASP A 26 -17.28 -4.08 21.93
CA ASP A 26 -17.13 -3.38 23.20
C ASP A 26 -16.41 -2.03 23.02
N PHE A 27 -15.44 -1.98 22.10
CA PHE A 27 -14.67 -0.77 21.79
C PHE A 27 -15.25 0.05 20.62
N GLY A 28 -16.32 -0.41 19.97
CA GLY A 28 -16.98 0.30 18.86
C GLY A 28 -16.09 0.51 17.63
N ILE A 29 -15.19 -0.42 17.33
CA ILE A 29 -14.27 -0.35 16.18
C ILE A 29 -14.59 -1.44 15.15
N SER A 30 -14.06 -1.31 13.93
CA SER A 30 -14.17 -2.40 12.95
C SER A 30 -13.12 -3.49 13.23
N GLU A 31 -13.49 -4.74 12.93
CA GLU A 31 -12.59 -5.90 13.02
C GLU A 31 -11.33 -5.71 12.18
N THR A 32 -11.46 -5.12 10.99
CA THR A 32 -10.35 -4.76 10.11
C THR A 32 -9.37 -3.76 10.74
N CYS A 33 -9.87 -2.83 11.56
CA CYS A 33 -9.03 -1.85 12.24
C CYS A 33 -8.21 -2.53 13.35
N LEU A 34 -8.85 -3.39 14.16
CA LEU A 34 -8.17 -4.14 15.22
C LEU A 34 -7.10 -5.08 14.66
N GLN A 35 -7.40 -5.81 13.59
CA GLN A 35 -6.43 -6.69 12.92
C GLN A 35 -5.20 -5.92 12.41
N ARG A 36 -5.40 -4.74 11.83
CA ARG A 36 -4.30 -3.87 11.39
C ARG A 36 -3.45 -3.40 12.57
N TRP A 37 -4.08 -3.03 13.68
CA TRP A 37 -3.39 -2.55 14.88
C TRP A 37 -2.56 -3.64 15.56
N LEU A 38 -3.10 -4.85 15.69
CA LEU A 38 -2.38 -6.02 16.19
C LEU A 38 -1.17 -6.33 15.32
N ARG A 39 -1.33 -6.31 13.99
CA ARG A 39 -0.23 -6.58 13.06
C ARG A 39 0.91 -5.55 13.12
N ILE A 40 0.57 -4.27 13.34
CA ILE A 40 1.58 -3.22 13.52
C ILE A 40 2.26 -3.36 14.90
N ALA A 41 1.51 -3.66 15.96
CA ALA A 41 2.11 -3.88 17.28
C ALA A 41 3.00 -5.14 17.31
N ASP A 42 2.63 -6.21 16.61
CA ASP A 42 3.48 -7.41 16.47
C ASP A 42 4.83 -7.06 15.79
N ARG A 43 4.82 -6.13 14.82
CA ARG A 43 6.03 -5.62 14.15
C ARG A 43 6.87 -4.74 15.08
N ASP A 44 6.24 -3.81 15.78
CA ASP A 44 6.92 -2.84 16.67
C ASP A 44 7.58 -3.54 17.88
N ASP A 45 6.97 -4.62 18.38
CA ASP A 45 7.51 -5.40 19.50
C ASP A 45 8.64 -6.36 19.09
N GLY A 46 9.06 -6.36 17.81
CA GLY A 46 10.10 -7.26 17.32
C GLY A 46 9.72 -8.74 17.42
N ILE A 47 8.41 -9.05 17.56
CA ILE A 47 7.88 -10.40 17.42
C ILE A 47 7.88 -10.70 15.91
N ASP A 48 9.09 -10.89 15.39
CA ASP A 48 9.33 -11.25 14.01
C ASP A 48 8.86 -12.70 13.81
N ARG A 49 7.55 -12.86 13.64
CA ARG A 49 7.02 -14.01 12.89
C ARG A 49 7.40 -13.74 11.44
N SER A 50 8.64 -14.07 11.10
CA SER A 50 9.28 -14.09 9.77
C SER A 50 8.51 -14.90 8.69
N ALA A 51 7.23 -15.21 8.87
CA ALA A 51 6.45 -16.11 8.05
C ALA A 51 5.01 -15.64 7.72
N LEU A 52 4.66 -14.34 7.83
CA LEU A 52 3.39 -13.87 7.30
C LEU A 52 3.53 -12.59 6.43
N PRO A 53 3.70 -12.73 5.10
CA PRO A 53 3.88 -11.62 4.19
C PRO A 53 2.50 -11.05 3.82
N ALA A 54 2.08 -9.95 4.42
CA ALA A 54 0.90 -9.23 3.90
C ALA A 54 0.87 -7.72 4.19
N ALA A 55 1.89 -7.16 4.83
CA ALA A 55 1.94 -5.71 5.07
C ALA A 55 3.32 -5.09 4.83
N SER A 56 4.40 -5.88 4.77
CA SER A 56 5.61 -5.48 4.04
C SER A 56 5.34 -5.59 2.55
N ALA A 57 4.87 -6.76 2.08
CA ALA A 57 4.46 -6.96 0.69
C ALA A 57 3.43 -5.93 0.22
N VAL A 58 2.32 -5.66 0.93
CA VAL A 58 1.34 -4.67 0.45
C VAL A 58 1.87 -3.23 0.44
N SER A 59 2.82 -2.87 1.31
CA SER A 59 3.41 -1.52 1.32
C SER A 59 4.49 -1.39 0.25
N ASP A 60 5.36 -2.40 0.10
CA ASP A 60 6.38 -2.47 -0.96
C ASP A 60 5.71 -2.64 -2.33
N GLU A 61 4.81 -3.60 -2.49
CA GLU A 61 3.99 -3.78 -3.69
C GLU A 61 3.20 -2.50 -3.98
N SER A 62 2.69 -1.76 -2.99
CA SER A 62 2.08 -0.44 -3.27
C SER A 62 3.09 0.63 -3.72
N ALA A 63 4.33 0.56 -3.27
CA ALA A 63 5.41 1.47 -3.66
C ALA A 63 5.94 1.12 -5.05
N GLU A 64 6.24 -0.16 -5.30
CA GLU A 64 6.57 -0.76 -6.58
C GLU A 64 5.46 -0.54 -7.61
N LEU A 65 4.18 -0.70 -7.24
CA LEU A 65 3.04 -0.38 -8.12
C LEU A 65 2.98 1.11 -8.45
N ARG A 66 3.32 2.01 -7.51
CA ARG A 66 3.39 3.46 -7.79
C ARG A 66 4.57 3.78 -8.71
N GLU A 67 5.73 3.15 -8.51
CA GLU A 67 6.91 3.34 -9.37
C GLU A 67 6.70 2.76 -10.76
N ALA A 68 6.15 1.55 -10.87
CA ALA A 68 5.78 0.92 -12.12
C ALA A 68 4.76 1.78 -12.89
N ARG A 69 3.72 2.31 -12.22
CA ARG A 69 2.76 3.25 -12.83
C ARG A 69 3.43 4.54 -13.33
N LYS A 70 4.40 5.09 -12.59
CA LYS A 70 5.18 6.26 -13.05
C LYS A 70 6.02 5.91 -14.29
N ARG A 71 6.68 4.75 -14.29
CA ARG A 71 7.52 4.27 -15.40
C ARG A 71 6.69 4.06 -16.67
N ILE A 72 5.52 3.42 -16.55
CA ILE A 72 4.58 3.21 -17.67
C ILE A 72 4.18 4.56 -18.27
N LYS A 73 3.76 5.52 -17.44
CA LYS A 73 3.34 6.85 -17.92
C LYS A 73 4.47 7.58 -18.67
N LEU A 74 5.72 7.47 -18.20
CA LEU A 74 6.86 8.07 -18.87
C LEU A 74 7.13 7.41 -20.22
N LEU A 75 7.13 6.07 -20.26
CA LEU A 75 7.32 5.31 -21.50
C LEU A 75 6.22 5.57 -22.53
N GLU A 76 4.96 5.71 -22.08
CA GLU A 76 3.85 6.09 -22.96
C GLU A 76 4.04 7.47 -23.58
N GLN A 77 4.56 8.43 -22.81
CA GLN A 77 4.89 9.77 -23.32
C GLN A 77 6.05 9.73 -24.32
N GLU A 78 7.12 8.99 -24.04
CA GLU A 78 8.24 8.82 -24.95
C GLU A 78 7.82 8.11 -26.25
N ALA A 79 6.95 7.09 -26.14
CA ALA A 79 6.37 6.41 -27.29
C ALA A 79 5.50 7.35 -28.12
N GLU A 80 4.73 8.24 -27.49
CA GLU A 80 3.92 9.23 -28.20
C GLU A 80 4.77 10.27 -28.92
N VAL A 81 5.87 10.74 -28.30
CA VAL A 81 6.83 11.63 -28.96
C VAL A 81 7.48 10.94 -30.16
N MET A 82 7.90 9.68 -30.02
CA MET A 82 8.44 8.90 -31.13
C MET A 82 7.41 8.70 -32.25
N ARG A 83 6.16 8.35 -31.93
CA ARG A 83 5.09 8.23 -32.92
C ARG A 83 4.85 9.53 -33.65
N ARG A 84 4.85 10.66 -32.94
CA ARG A 84 4.69 11.99 -33.55
C ARG A 84 5.89 12.38 -34.41
N ALA A 85 7.11 12.00 -34.02
CA ALA A 85 8.33 12.24 -34.81
C ALA A 85 8.37 11.40 -36.10
N VAL A 86 7.96 10.13 -36.02
CA VAL A 86 7.82 9.24 -37.19
C VAL A 86 6.64 9.67 -38.07
N GLY A 87 5.61 10.27 -37.47
CA GLY A 87 4.44 10.84 -38.13
C GLY A 87 4.61 12.26 -38.67
N TYR A 88 5.83 12.84 -38.65
CA TYR A 88 6.13 14.03 -39.47
C TYR A 88 6.50 13.56 -40.88
N PRO A 89 5.58 13.59 -41.86
CA PRO A 89 6.00 13.68 -43.25
C PRO A 89 6.74 15.02 -43.39
N SER A 90 7.99 14.95 -43.79
CA SER A 90 8.77 16.11 -44.21
C SER A 90 8.02 16.82 -45.34
N GLN A 91 7.21 17.83 -45.01
CA GLN A 91 6.88 18.90 -45.94
C GLN A 91 8.19 19.64 -46.21
N ASN A 92 8.93 19.20 -47.22
CA ASN A 92 9.74 20.02 -48.12
C ASN A 92 10.57 19.09 -49.03
N ILE A 93 9.99 18.70 -50.16
CA ILE A 93 10.76 18.46 -51.38
C ILE A 93 10.12 19.26 -52.52
N ASN A 94 10.50 20.53 -52.63
CA ASN A 94 10.41 21.25 -53.89
C ASN A 94 11.68 22.08 -54.08
N PRO A 95 12.63 21.62 -54.89
CA PRO A 95 13.63 22.47 -55.52
C PRO A 95 13.30 22.65 -57.02
N LYS A 96 13.13 23.93 -57.40
CA LYS A 96 13.30 24.58 -58.71
C LYS A 96 13.23 23.74 -59.99
#